data_AF-A0A967TH75-F1
#
_entry.id   AF-A0A967TH75-F1
#
_cell.length_a   1.000
_cell.length_b   1.000
_cell.length_c   1.000
_cell.angle_alpha   90.00
_cell.angle_beta   90.00
_cell.angle_gamma   90.00
#
_symmetry.space_group_name_H-M   'P 1'
#
loop_
_entity.id
_entity.type
_entity.pdbx_description
1 polymer ?
#
loop_
_entity_poly.entity_id
_entity_poly.type
_entity_poly.pdbx_seq_one_letter_code
_entity_poly.pdbx_strand_id
1 'polypeptide(L)'
;MPVPGRDIMVQAWYQGGVSLMDFTDPENPFEIAFFDRGPLSDTTMHLGGYWSTYWYNGRIYGAEISRGIDVFRLAPSEHLSEAEIEAAELVRLEDFNAQLQPRFTWPAAVPVARAYLDQLVRSRRILDERAAEVEAVLERAEAGRASAAELSRVATLLEADVRAVRAGRLGGDAERLSSLAGVLRALGD
;
A
#
# COMPACT_ATOMS: atom_id res chain seq x y z
N MET A 1 17.31 7.18 7.72
CA MET A 1 17.15 8.39 8.54
C MET A 1 17.58 9.57 7.70
N PRO A 2 16.79 10.65 7.63
CA PRO A 2 16.97 11.69 6.63
C PRO A 2 17.98 12.76 7.05
N VAL A 3 19.22 12.35 7.35
CA VAL A 3 20.33 13.30 7.54
C VAL A 3 20.75 13.83 6.16
N PRO A 4 20.86 15.16 5.97
CA PRO A 4 21.22 15.72 4.67
C PRO A 4 22.53 15.13 4.12
N GLY A 5 22.48 14.58 2.90
CA GLY A 5 23.65 14.04 2.21
C GLY A 5 24.14 12.68 2.70
N ARG A 6 23.40 12.00 3.59
CA ARG A 6 23.76 10.67 4.11
C ARG A 6 22.68 9.63 3.84
N ASP A 7 23.10 8.38 3.68
CA ASP A 7 22.21 7.22 3.58
C ASP A 7 22.32 6.37 4.83
N ILE A 8 21.46 6.63 5.82
CA ILE A 8 21.51 5.94 7.11
C ILE A 8 20.32 4.98 7.23
N MET A 9 20.59 3.69 7.37
CA MET A 9 19.59 2.65 7.59
C MET A 9 19.41 2.38 9.08
N VAL A 10 18.15 2.16 9.51
CA VAL A 10 17.84 1.64 10.85
C VAL A 10 17.34 0.21 10.68
N GLN A 11 17.97 -0.75 11.35
CA GLN A 11 17.72 -2.17 11.13
C GLN A 11 17.58 -2.93 12.45
N ALA A 12 16.63 -3.85 12.48
CA ALA A 12 16.44 -4.80 13.57
C ALA A 12 17.13 -6.13 13.24
N TRP A 13 17.78 -6.73 14.23
CA TRP A 13 18.54 -7.97 14.10
C TRP A 13 18.09 -9.04 15.10
N TYR A 14 16.79 -9.13 15.40
CA TYR A 14 16.27 -10.02 16.45
C TYR A 14 17.07 -9.81 17.75
N GLN A 15 17.67 -10.89 18.28
CA GLN A 15 18.47 -10.86 19.49
C GLN A 15 19.79 -10.11 19.36
N GLY A 16 20.19 -9.73 18.13
CA GLY A 16 21.31 -8.81 17.89
C GLY A 16 20.96 -7.34 18.12
N GLY A 17 19.72 -7.02 18.46
CA GLY A 17 19.32 -5.66 18.82
C GLY A 17 18.91 -4.79 17.63
N VAL A 18 19.19 -3.50 17.74
CA VAL A 18 18.98 -2.47 16.71
C VAL A 18 20.33 -1.90 16.30
N SER A 19 20.55 -1.76 15.01
CA SER A 19 21.73 -1.08 14.45
C SER A 19 21.32 0.09 13.56
N LEU A 20 22.10 1.16 13.61
CA LEU A 20 22.10 2.20 12.60
C LEU A 20 23.36 2.02 11.76
N MET A 21 23.18 1.79 10.47
CA MET A 21 24.25 1.62 9.50
C MET A 21 24.32 2.85 8.61
N ASP A 22 25.51 3.39 8.39
CA ASP A 22 25.75 4.41 7.37
C ASP A 22 26.21 3.73 6.06
N PHE A 23 25.42 3.92 5.00
CA PHE A 23 25.64 3.46 3.64
C PHE A 23 25.98 4.61 2.68
N THR A 24 26.30 5.80 3.18
CA THR A 24 26.65 6.97 2.35
C THR A 24 27.77 6.65 1.36
N ASP A 25 28.76 5.86 1.80
CA ASP A 25 29.68 5.15 0.93
C ASP A 25 29.30 3.65 0.92
N PRO A 26 28.65 3.14 -0.13
CA PRO A 26 28.21 1.75 -0.18
C PRO A 26 29.37 0.75 -0.29
N GLU A 27 30.58 1.19 -0.65
CA GLU A 27 31.78 0.32 -0.67
C GLU A 27 32.36 0.13 0.73
N ASN A 28 32.08 1.05 1.67
CA ASN A 28 32.61 1.04 3.03
C ASN A 28 31.54 1.33 4.09
N PRO A 29 30.46 0.53 4.17
CA PRO A 29 29.42 0.75 5.17
C PRO A 29 29.91 0.43 6.58
N PHE A 30 29.44 1.18 7.57
CA PHE A 30 29.82 0.97 8.97
C PHE A 30 28.66 1.30 9.93
N GLU A 31 28.70 0.71 11.13
CA GLU A 31 27.71 0.95 12.17
C GLU A 31 28.03 2.26 12.89
N ILE A 32 27.01 3.11 13.09
CA ILE A 32 27.15 4.43 13.72
C ILE A 32 26.45 4.53 15.08
N ALA A 33 25.53 3.62 15.39
CA ALA A 33 24.89 3.48 16.68
C ALA A 33 24.23 2.11 16.80
N PHE A 34 24.10 1.59 18.02
CA PHE A 34 23.37 0.37 18.28
C PHE A 34 22.65 0.41 19.63
N PHE A 35 21.70 -0.49 19.81
CA PHE A 35 21.10 -0.80 21.11
C PHE A 35 20.83 -2.30 21.19
N ASP A 36 21.39 -2.94 22.21
CA ASP A 36 21.05 -4.31 22.59
C ASP A 36 20.52 -4.32 24.02
N ARG A 37 19.36 -4.96 24.19
CA ARG A 37 18.69 -5.12 25.49
C ARG A 37 19.26 -6.30 26.28
N GLY A 38 20.09 -7.11 25.64
CA GLY A 38 20.62 -8.34 26.19
C GLY A 38 19.61 -9.49 26.17
N PRO A 39 20.06 -10.68 26.63
CA PRO A 39 19.28 -11.90 26.57
C PRO A 39 18.02 -11.83 27.46
N LEU A 40 16.98 -12.58 27.07
CA LEU A 40 15.76 -12.73 27.87
C LEU A 40 15.95 -13.60 29.12
N SER A 41 16.90 -14.54 29.05
CA SER A 41 17.29 -15.42 30.15
C SER A 41 18.77 -15.77 29.98
N ASP A 42 19.47 -15.90 31.10
CA ASP A 42 20.86 -16.34 31.20
C ASP A 42 21.04 -17.86 31.05
N THR A 43 19.95 -18.62 31.13
CA THR A 43 19.97 -20.08 31.28
C THR A 43 19.11 -20.80 30.24
N THR A 44 18.14 -20.12 29.63
CA THR A 44 17.20 -20.73 28.68
C THR A 44 17.05 -19.90 27.40
N MET A 45 17.07 -20.58 26.25
CA MET A 45 16.82 -19.94 24.96
C MET A 45 15.33 -19.63 24.78
N HIS A 46 15.02 -18.36 24.57
CA HIS A 46 13.68 -17.88 24.21
C HIS A 46 13.75 -17.13 22.88
N LEU A 47 12.67 -17.13 22.09
CA LEU A 47 12.56 -16.22 20.96
C LEU A 47 12.40 -14.79 21.50
N GLY A 48 13.16 -13.84 20.98
CA GLY A 48 13.18 -12.47 21.47
C GLY A 48 13.93 -11.52 20.55
N GLY A 49 14.11 -10.30 21.04
CA GLY A 49 14.77 -9.23 20.30
C GLY A 49 13.84 -8.50 19.33
N TYR A 50 14.40 -7.56 18.58
CA TYR A 50 13.61 -6.68 17.73
C TYR A 50 13.18 -7.40 16.45
N TRP A 51 11.87 -7.52 16.25
CA TRP A 51 11.28 -8.01 15.01
C TRP A 51 11.38 -6.97 13.90
N SER A 52 11.19 -5.70 14.26
CA SER A 52 11.20 -4.58 13.33
C SER A 52 11.56 -3.28 14.02
N THR A 53 12.26 -2.40 13.31
CA THR A 53 12.59 -1.05 13.76
C THR A 53 12.40 -0.06 12.63
N TYR A 54 11.82 1.10 12.92
CA TYR A 54 11.59 2.15 11.94
C TYR A 54 11.94 3.51 12.50
N TRP A 55 12.61 4.33 11.70
CA TRP A 55 12.68 5.75 11.97
C TRP A 55 11.35 6.40 11.55
N TYR A 56 10.77 7.22 12.42
CA TYR A 56 9.59 8.03 12.13
C TYR A 56 9.62 9.33 12.95
N ASN A 57 9.58 10.47 12.24
CA ASN A 57 9.46 11.82 12.82
C ASN A 57 10.40 12.09 14.00
N GLY A 58 11.68 11.76 13.82
CA GLY A 58 12.76 12.01 14.80
C GLY A 58 12.91 10.94 15.88
N ARG A 59 12.12 9.85 15.84
CA ARG A 59 12.25 8.73 16.78
C ARG A 59 12.49 7.44 16.04
N ILE A 60 13.11 6.49 16.72
CA ILE A 60 13.22 5.11 16.25
C ILE A 60 12.27 4.27 17.10
N TYR A 61 11.32 3.62 16.44
CA TYR A 61 10.35 2.74 17.08
C TYR A 61 10.78 1.30 16.86
N GLY A 62 11.04 0.56 17.94
CA GLY A 62 11.39 -0.85 17.90
C GLY A 62 10.29 -1.71 18.51
N ALA A 63 9.84 -2.73 17.78
CA ALA A 63 8.96 -3.76 18.30
C ALA A 63 9.79 -5.00 18.67
N GLU A 64 9.92 -5.26 19.98
CA GLU A 64 10.58 -6.43 20.56
C GLU A 64 9.54 -7.55 20.78
N ILE A 65 9.87 -8.76 20.31
CA ILE A 65 8.94 -9.90 20.24
C ILE A 65 8.28 -10.25 21.59
N SER A 66 9.03 -10.14 22.68
CA SER A 66 8.67 -10.62 24.02
C SER A 66 8.52 -9.49 25.05
N ARG A 67 9.10 -8.31 24.81
CA ARG A 67 9.21 -7.18 25.74
C ARG A 67 8.45 -5.93 25.29
N GLY A 68 7.79 -5.97 24.12
CA GLY A 68 6.90 -4.91 23.68
C GLY A 68 7.59 -3.83 22.85
N ILE A 69 7.33 -2.55 23.13
CA ILE A 69 7.77 -1.43 22.28
C ILE A 69 8.80 -0.58 23.02
N ASP A 70 9.87 -0.22 22.31
CA ASP A 70 10.80 0.83 22.70
C ASP A 70 10.77 1.99 21.71
N VAL A 71 10.96 3.20 22.22
CA VAL A 71 11.03 4.43 21.44
C VAL A 71 12.32 5.16 21.78
N PHE A 72 13.20 5.27 20.81
CA PHE A 72 14.52 5.86 20.97
C PHE A 72 14.60 7.26 20.35
N ARG A 73 15.41 8.12 20.95
CA ARG A 73 15.92 9.37 20.36
C ARG A 73 17.45 9.26 20.32
N LEU A 74 18.06 9.68 19.22
CA LEU A 74 19.52 9.71 19.10
C LEU A 74 20.12 10.81 19.97
N ALA A 75 21.30 10.55 20.50
CA ALA A 75 22.16 11.53 21.16
C ALA A 75 23.36 11.83 20.25
N PRO A 76 23.94 13.04 20.34
CA PRO A 76 25.16 13.37 19.61
C PRO A 76 26.31 12.39 19.93
N SER A 77 27.14 12.10 18.93
CA SER A 77 28.30 11.19 18.99
C SER A 77 29.39 11.62 18.00
N GLU A 78 30.49 10.87 17.94
CA GLU A 78 31.53 11.07 16.93
C GLU A 78 31.05 10.84 15.48
N HIS A 79 29.98 10.05 15.29
CA HIS A 79 29.44 9.72 13.98
C HIS A 79 28.21 10.54 13.58
N LEU A 80 27.59 11.25 14.53
CA LEU A 80 26.36 12.01 14.36
C LEU A 80 26.38 13.24 15.27
N SER A 81 26.51 14.43 14.68
CA SER A 81 26.43 15.70 15.40
C SER A 81 25.00 16.06 15.83
N GLU A 82 24.88 16.99 16.77
CA GLU A 82 23.58 17.55 17.18
C GLU A 82 22.84 18.19 16.00
N ALA A 83 23.55 18.94 15.15
CA ALA A 83 22.97 19.58 13.97
C ALA A 83 22.43 18.56 12.94
N GLU A 84 23.12 17.44 12.73
CA GLU A 84 22.62 16.37 11.85
C GLU A 84 21.35 15.71 12.41
N ILE A 85 21.31 15.48 13.73
CA ILE A 85 20.12 14.95 14.40
C ILE A 85 18.96 15.94 14.23
N GLU A 86 19.16 17.22 14.58
CA GLU A 86 18.13 18.26 14.43
C GLU A 86 17.62 18.36 12.99
N ALA A 87 18.52 18.36 11.99
CA ALA A 87 18.15 18.39 10.59
C ALA A 87 17.28 17.20 10.18
N ALA A 88 17.61 15.98 10.64
CA ALA A 88 16.79 14.81 10.39
C ALA A 88 15.40 14.91 11.05
N GLU A 89 15.29 15.54 12.23
CA GLU A 89 14.01 15.72 12.94
C GLU A 89 13.07 16.76 12.28
N LEU A 90 13.60 17.63 11.40
CA LEU A 90 12.80 18.55 10.59
C LEU A 90 11.96 17.80 9.54
N VAL A 91 12.42 16.65 9.08
CA VAL A 91 11.65 15.82 8.15
C VAL A 91 10.49 15.18 8.88
N ARG A 92 9.27 15.58 8.49
CA ARG A 92 8.03 15.05 9.04
C ARG A 92 7.22 14.41 7.93
N LEU A 93 6.83 13.16 8.16
CA LEU A 93 5.92 12.43 7.31
C LEU A 93 4.54 12.51 7.97
N GLU A 94 3.59 13.16 7.30
CA GLU A 94 2.19 13.26 7.74
C GLU A 94 1.53 11.88 7.73
N ASP A 95 1.73 11.15 6.62
CA ASP A 95 1.33 9.76 6.47
C ASP A 95 2.58 8.87 6.35
N PHE A 96 2.79 8.00 7.32
CA PHE A 96 3.84 6.99 7.27
C PHE A 96 3.33 5.68 7.83
N ASN A 97 3.41 4.64 7.01
CA ASN A 97 3.22 3.28 7.43
C ASN A 97 4.31 2.47 6.73
N ALA A 98 5.15 1.76 7.49
CA ALA A 98 6.16 0.88 6.93
C ALA A 98 5.55 -0.24 6.04
N GLN A 99 4.24 -0.48 6.16
CA GLN A 99 3.42 -1.40 5.37
C GLN A 99 2.27 -0.68 4.61
N LEU A 100 2.37 0.61 4.28
CA LEU A 100 1.23 1.38 3.75
C LEU A 100 0.47 0.62 2.64
N GLN A 101 -0.80 0.27 2.92
CA GLN A 101 -1.77 -0.21 1.95
C GLN A 101 -2.83 0.90 1.77
N PRO A 102 -2.53 1.96 1.00
CA PRO A 102 -3.47 3.05 0.84
C PRO A 102 -4.72 2.55 0.11
N ARG A 103 -5.84 3.24 0.33
CA ARG A 103 -7.02 3.01 -0.50
C ARG A 103 -6.73 3.56 -1.90
N PHE A 104 -6.52 2.68 -2.86
CA PHE A 104 -6.37 3.07 -4.26
C PHE A 104 -7.72 3.49 -4.85
N THR A 105 -7.71 4.56 -5.62
CA THR A 105 -8.77 4.93 -6.55
C THR A 105 -8.24 4.79 -7.97
N TRP A 106 -9.12 4.43 -8.89
CA TRP A 106 -8.76 4.25 -10.29
C TRP A 106 -9.50 5.27 -11.16
N PRO A 107 -8.84 5.87 -12.16
CA PRO A 107 -9.52 6.76 -13.11
C PRO A 107 -10.51 5.96 -13.96
N ALA A 108 -11.45 6.65 -14.60
CA ALA A 108 -12.28 6.03 -15.63
C ALA A 108 -11.43 5.72 -16.86
N ALA A 109 -11.11 4.45 -17.06
CA ALA A 109 -10.27 3.98 -18.14
C ALA A 109 -10.72 2.59 -18.61
N VAL A 110 -10.55 2.28 -19.89
CA VAL A 110 -10.93 0.96 -20.46
C VAL A 110 -10.32 -0.22 -19.68
N PRO A 111 -9.04 -0.20 -19.25
CA PRO A 111 -8.47 -1.27 -18.43
C PRO A 111 -9.19 -1.46 -17.08
N VAL A 112 -9.73 -0.39 -16.48
CA VAL A 112 -10.47 -0.46 -15.21
C VAL A 112 -11.84 -1.09 -15.42
N ALA A 113 -12.53 -0.75 -16.51
CA ALA A 113 -13.78 -1.39 -16.90
C ALA A 113 -13.59 -2.88 -17.21
N ARG A 114 -12.55 -3.24 -17.98
CA ARG A 114 -12.18 -4.65 -18.24
C ARG A 114 -11.90 -5.41 -16.97
N ALA A 115 -11.14 -4.82 -16.04
CA ALA A 115 -10.85 -5.46 -14.77
C ALA A 115 -12.13 -5.81 -13.98
N TYR A 116 -13.15 -4.94 -13.99
CA TYR A 116 -14.44 -5.25 -13.37
C TYR A 116 -15.20 -6.34 -14.13
N LEU A 117 -15.22 -6.29 -15.46
CA LEU A 117 -15.83 -7.32 -16.31
C LEU A 117 -15.20 -8.71 -16.05
N ASP A 118 -13.87 -8.81 -16.07
CA ASP A 118 -13.15 -10.07 -15.84
C ASP A 118 -13.46 -10.68 -14.47
N GLN A 119 -13.57 -9.84 -13.43
CA GLN A 119 -13.94 -10.28 -12.09
C GLN A 119 -15.37 -10.82 -12.06
N LEU A 120 -16.30 -10.13 -12.72
CA LEU A 120 -17.70 -10.52 -12.80
C LEU A 120 -17.89 -11.83 -13.58
N VAL A 121 -17.21 -11.98 -14.73
CA VAL A 121 -17.22 -13.21 -15.54
C VAL A 121 -16.59 -14.38 -14.78
N ARG A 122 -15.39 -14.18 -14.21
CA ARG A 122 -14.68 -15.23 -13.45
C ARG A 122 -15.48 -15.74 -12.25
N SER A 123 -16.21 -14.85 -11.58
CA SER A 123 -17.06 -15.20 -10.43
C SER A 123 -18.47 -15.67 -10.82
N ARG A 124 -18.83 -15.66 -12.11
CA ARG A 124 -20.18 -15.95 -12.63
C ARG A 124 -21.25 -15.08 -11.96
N ARG A 125 -20.96 -13.79 -11.79
CA ARG A 125 -21.81 -12.78 -11.12
C ARG A 125 -22.38 -11.72 -12.07
N ILE A 126 -22.36 -12.01 -13.36
CA ILE A 126 -22.95 -11.23 -14.45
C ILE A 126 -23.64 -12.17 -15.41
N LEU A 127 -24.69 -11.72 -16.09
CA LEU A 127 -25.35 -12.46 -17.16
C LEU A 127 -24.40 -12.59 -18.36
N ASP A 128 -24.38 -13.76 -19.01
CA ASP A 128 -23.51 -14.00 -20.17
C ASP A 128 -23.78 -13.00 -21.31
N GLU A 129 -25.06 -12.69 -21.57
CA GLU A 129 -25.48 -11.68 -22.54
C GLU A 129 -24.96 -10.28 -22.17
N ARG A 130 -25.03 -9.93 -20.87
CA ARG A 130 -24.52 -8.65 -20.38
C ARG A 130 -23.00 -8.56 -20.51
N ALA A 131 -22.29 -9.65 -20.22
CA ALA A 131 -20.84 -9.70 -20.38
C ALA A 131 -20.44 -9.48 -21.84
N ALA A 132 -21.12 -10.12 -22.79
CA ALA A 132 -20.88 -9.93 -24.22
C ALA A 132 -21.14 -8.49 -24.69
N GLU A 133 -22.21 -7.84 -24.19
CA GLU A 133 -22.49 -6.44 -24.50
C GLU A 133 -21.41 -5.47 -23.96
N VAL A 134 -20.89 -5.73 -22.75
CA VAL A 134 -19.81 -4.94 -22.17
C VAL A 134 -18.52 -5.15 -22.96
N GLU A 135 -18.16 -6.40 -23.30
CA GLU A 135 -16.96 -6.70 -24.07
C GLU A 135 -16.95 -5.95 -25.41
N ALA A 136 -18.07 -6.02 -26.16
CA ALA A 136 -18.19 -5.36 -27.45
C ALA A 136 -18.06 -3.83 -27.38
N VAL A 137 -18.59 -3.18 -26.33
CA VAL A 137 -18.43 -1.72 -26.18
C VAL A 137 -17.02 -1.35 -25.75
N LEU A 138 -16.34 -2.17 -24.93
CA LEU A 138 -14.96 -1.94 -24.52
C LEU A 138 -13.97 -2.12 -25.68
N GLU A 139 -14.15 -3.11 -26.55
CA GLU A 139 -13.36 -3.27 -27.79
C GLU A 139 -13.47 -2.04 -28.70
N ARG A 140 -14.68 -1.47 -28.84
CA ARG A 140 -14.89 -0.23 -29.60
C ARG A 140 -14.24 0.97 -28.90
N ALA A 141 -14.32 1.06 -27.58
CA ALA A 141 -13.74 2.15 -26.80
C ALA A 141 -12.21 2.15 -26.91
N GLU A 142 -11.58 0.98 -26.82
CA GLU A 142 -10.13 0.80 -27.03
C GLU A 142 -9.68 1.22 -28.42
N ALA A 143 -10.51 0.97 -29.43
CA ALA A 143 -10.24 1.39 -30.80
C ALA A 143 -10.59 2.86 -31.08
N GLY A 144 -11.01 3.63 -30.08
CA GLY A 144 -11.45 5.04 -30.24
C GLY A 144 -12.72 5.19 -31.07
N ARG A 145 -13.56 4.15 -31.14
CA ARG A 145 -14.75 4.06 -31.99
C ARG A 145 -16.07 3.97 -31.22
N ALA A 146 -16.03 3.92 -29.88
CA ALA A 146 -17.25 3.95 -29.07
C ALA A 146 -17.74 5.40 -28.88
N SER A 147 -19.03 5.60 -29.07
CA SER A 147 -19.71 6.85 -28.74
C SER A 147 -20.15 6.87 -27.26
N ALA A 148 -20.27 8.07 -26.71
CA ALA A 148 -20.82 8.30 -25.36
C ALA A 148 -22.22 7.66 -25.17
N ALA A 149 -23.03 7.66 -26.24
CA ALA A 149 -24.36 7.05 -26.24
C ALA A 149 -24.31 5.52 -26.14
N GLU A 150 -23.38 4.85 -26.83
CA GLU A 150 -23.17 3.40 -26.73
C GLU A 150 -22.73 3.01 -25.31
N LEU A 151 -21.77 3.74 -24.74
CA LEU A 151 -21.28 3.53 -23.37
C LEU A 151 -22.40 3.73 -22.33
N SER A 152 -23.15 4.84 -22.46
CA SER A 152 -24.27 5.16 -21.57
C SER A 152 -25.42 4.15 -21.65
N ARG A 153 -25.67 3.59 -22.85
CA ARG A 153 -26.67 2.52 -23.03
C ARG A 153 -26.30 1.27 -22.24
N VAL A 154 -25.05 0.80 -22.38
CA VAL A 154 -24.58 -0.39 -21.66
C VAL A 154 -24.54 -0.14 -20.13
N ALA A 155 -24.11 1.05 -19.70
CA ALA A 155 -24.15 1.44 -18.29
C ALA A 155 -25.59 1.40 -17.71
N THR A 156 -26.57 1.91 -18.45
CA THR A 156 -27.98 1.90 -18.04
C THR A 156 -28.52 0.47 -17.86
N LEU A 157 -28.08 -0.46 -18.71
CA LEU A 157 -28.47 -1.85 -18.60
C LEU A 157 -27.82 -2.53 -17.39
N LEU A 158 -26.54 -2.27 -17.12
CA LEU A 158 -25.89 -2.73 -15.89
C LEU A 158 -26.60 -2.20 -14.63
N GLU A 159 -27.03 -0.93 -14.63
CA GLU A 159 -27.79 -0.35 -13.52
C GLU A 159 -29.16 -1.03 -13.33
N ALA A 160 -29.78 -1.49 -14.42
CA ALA A 160 -31.01 -2.29 -14.33
C ALA A 160 -30.75 -3.65 -13.69
N ASP A 161 -29.64 -4.31 -14.06
CA ASP A 161 -29.20 -5.56 -13.45
C ASP A 161 -28.88 -5.36 -11.96
N VAL A 162 -28.21 -4.27 -11.57
CA VAL A 162 -27.97 -3.89 -10.17
C VAL A 162 -29.28 -3.79 -9.39
N ARG A 163 -30.30 -3.12 -9.94
CA ARG A 163 -31.63 -3.01 -9.30
C ARG A 163 -32.29 -4.39 -9.16
N ALA A 164 -32.15 -5.27 -10.14
CA ALA A 164 -32.69 -6.63 -10.09
C ALA A 164 -31.97 -7.50 -9.04
N VAL A 165 -30.63 -7.39 -8.94
CA VAL A 165 -29.81 -8.10 -7.96
C VAL A 165 -30.15 -7.67 -6.54
N ARG A 166 -30.22 -6.35 -6.28
CA ARG A 166 -30.60 -5.81 -4.96
C ARG A 166 -32.01 -6.20 -4.54
N ALA A 167 -32.91 -6.40 -5.51
CA ALA A 167 -34.27 -6.86 -5.25
C ALA A 167 -34.41 -8.40 -5.16
N GLY A 168 -33.31 -9.15 -5.22
CA GLY A 168 -33.31 -10.62 -5.14
C GLY A 168 -33.92 -11.32 -6.36
N ARG A 169 -34.15 -10.60 -7.47
CA ARG A 169 -34.71 -11.17 -8.72
C ARG A 169 -33.64 -11.74 -9.65
N LEU A 170 -32.38 -11.35 -9.43
CA LEU A 170 -31.22 -11.79 -10.20
C LEU A 170 -30.08 -12.12 -9.22
N GLY A 171 -29.33 -13.19 -9.48
CA GLY A 171 -28.06 -13.44 -8.79
C GLY A 171 -26.94 -12.58 -9.39
N GLY A 172 -26.09 -11.96 -8.57
CA GLY A 172 -24.99 -11.15 -9.09
C GLY A 172 -24.20 -10.45 -7.99
N ASP A 173 -23.32 -9.53 -8.41
CA ASP A 173 -22.56 -8.63 -7.54
C ASP A 173 -22.94 -7.18 -7.85
N ALA A 174 -23.91 -6.66 -7.09
CA ALA A 174 -24.48 -5.34 -7.32
C ALA A 174 -23.44 -4.21 -7.21
N GLU A 175 -22.46 -4.33 -6.32
CA GLU A 175 -21.46 -3.28 -6.10
C GLU A 175 -20.45 -3.22 -7.25
N ARG A 176 -20.01 -4.39 -7.73
CA ARG A 176 -19.08 -4.47 -8.85
C ARG A 176 -19.74 -4.12 -10.18
N LEU A 177 -21.00 -4.52 -10.39
CA LEU A 177 -21.82 -4.10 -11.53
C LEU A 177 -22.04 -2.57 -11.53
N SER A 178 -22.33 -1.99 -10.37
CA SER A 178 -22.48 -0.53 -10.23
C SER A 178 -21.17 0.21 -10.51
N SER A 179 -20.04 -0.34 -10.06
CA SER A 179 -18.71 0.24 -10.32
C SER A 179 -18.35 0.22 -11.81
N LEU A 180 -18.64 -0.89 -12.49
CA LEU A 180 -18.47 -1.00 -13.94
C LEU A 180 -19.36 0.00 -14.69
N ALA A 181 -20.63 0.14 -14.32
CA ALA A 181 -21.54 1.12 -14.91
C ALA A 181 -21.03 2.55 -14.75
N GLY A 182 -20.51 2.89 -13.55
CA GLY A 182 -19.91 4.19 -13.27
C GLY A 182 -18.69 4.49 -14.15
N VAL A 183 -17.79 3.52 -14.34
CA VAL A 183 -16.64 3.68 -15.24
C VAL A 183 -17.10 3.87 -16.68
N LEU A 184 -18.09 3.11 -17.16
CA LEU A 184 -18.61 3.25 -18.53
C LEU A 184 -19.24 4.63 -18.77
N ARG A 185 -19.97 5.21 -17.80
CA ARG A 185 -20.50 6.58 -17.92
C ARG A 185 -19.38 7.60 -18.04
N ALA A 186 -18.42 7.54 -17.12
CA ALA A 186 -17.30 8.48 -17.08
C ALA A 186 -16.34 8.35 -18.28
N LEU A 187 -16.33 7.22 -18.99
CA LEU A 187 -15.63 7.07 -20.27
C LEU A 187 -16.31 7.81 -21.44
N GLY A 188 -17.60 8.14 -21.31
CA GLY A 188 -18.38 8.85 -22.31
C GLY A 188 -18.47 10.36 -22.08
N ASP A 189 -18.02 10.85 -20.92
CA ASP A 189 -17.95 12.27 -20.54
C ASP A 189 -16.66 12.92 -21.06
#